data_AF-G7JC17-F1
#
_entry.id   AF-G7JC17-F1
#
_cell.length_a   1.000
_cell.length_b   1.000
_cell.length_c   1.000
_cell.angle_alpha   90.00
_cell.angle_beta   90.00
_cell.angle_gamma   90.00
#
_symmetry.space_group_name_H-M   'P 1'
#
loop_
_entity.id
_entity.type
_entity.pdbx_description
1 polymer ?
#
loop_
_entity_poly.entity_id
_entity_poly.type
_entity_poly.pdbx_seq_one_letter_code
_entity_poly.pdbx_strand_id
1 'polypeptide(L)'
;MQLEQKRGLNIKSKIRKNYSYLAQGTKVKTKEPIPYQEGMVGIPGDGRCMFRSVVYGACLRKGDPPPSLTRQKELADELRAKVVDEFIKRRVDTEWFLEGDFNTYTVQMRKAQVWGGEPELLMSSHVLQMPITVVMQDTNSNNLKIIAEYGQEYGKENPIRVIYDGFGHYDVLKCST
;
A
#
# COMPACT_ATOMS: atom_id res chain seq x y z
N MET A 1 -41.78 -2.30 4.13
CA MET A 1 -40.85 -1.15 4.34
C MET A 1 -39.79 -1.38 5.41
N GLN A 2 -40.11 -1.76 6.66
CA GLN A 2 -39.08 -1.89 7.73
C GLN A 2 -38.09 -3.05 7.57
N LEU A 3 -38.46 -4.14 6.89
CA LEU A 3 -37.59 -5.32 6.67
C LEU A 3 -36.46 -5.08 5.66
N GLU A 4 -36.71 -4.28 4.61
CA GLU A 4 -35.68 -3.96 3.61
C GLU A 4 -34.65 -2.96 4.14
N GLN A 5 -35.10 -2.02 4.99
CA GLN A 5 -34.21 -1.06 5.64
C GLN A 5 -33.25 -1.75 6.62
N LYS A 6 -33.73 -2.73 7.40
CA LYS A 6 -32.89 -3.57 8.28
C LYS A 6 -31.90 -4.46 7.51
N ARG A 7 -32.28 -4.98 6.34
CA ARG A 7 -31.36 -5.73 5.45
C ARG A 7 -30.26 -4.83 4.89
N GLY A 8 -30.59 -3.61 4.43
CA GLY A 8 -29.62 -2.64 3.93
C GLY A 8 -28.60 -2.18 4.99
N LEU A 9 -29.05 -1.98 6.24
CA LEU A 9 -28.18 -1.66 7.38
C LEU A 9 -27.19 -2.78 7.73
N ASN A 10 -27.61 -4.05 7.65
CA ASN A 10 -26.75 -5.21 7.92
C ASN A 10 -25.73 -5.47 6.80
N ILE A 11 -26.10 -5.16 5.54
CA ILE A 11 -25.16 -5.22 4.41
C ILE A 11 -24.12 -4.11 4.53
N LYS A 12 -24.52 -2.86 4.82
CA LYS A 12 -23.58 -1.75 5.06
C LYS A 12 -22.64 -2.01 6.24
N SER A 13 -23.12 -2.61 7.32
CA SER A 13 -22.27 -2.94 8.47
C SER A 13 -21.30 -4.09 8.17
N LYS A 14 -21.70 -5.10 7.39
CA LYS A 14 -20.80 -6.16 6.91
C LYS A 14 -19.76 -5.63 5.93
N ILE A 15 -20.15 -4.76 5.00
CA ILE A 15 -19.22 -4.10 4.07
C ILE A 15 -18.22 -3.26 4.86
N ARG A 16 -18.69 -2.42 5.79
CA ARG A 16 -17.83 -1.61 6.67
C ARG A 16 -16.88 -2.48 7.51
N LYS A 17 -17.34 -3.61 8.02
CA LYS A 17 -16.49 -4.54 8.80
C LYS A 17 -15.44 -5.25 7.91
N ASN A 18 -15.79 -5.64 6.69
CA ASN A 18 -14.84 -6.21 5.74
C ASN A 18 -13.81 -5.16 5.28
N TYR A 19 -14.24 -3.95 4.94
CA TYR A 19 -13.33 -2.86 4.60
C TYR A 19 -12.49 -2.42 5.79
N SER A 20 -12.97 -2.55 7.04
CA SER A 20 -12.13 -2.33 8.21
C SER A 20 -10.98 -3.31 8.36
N TYR A 21 -11.19 -4.54 7.89
CA TYR A 21 -10.14 -5.54 7.86
C TYR A 21 -9.18 -5.32 6.68
N LEU A 22 -9.69 -4.89 5.52
CA LEU A 22 -8.87 -4.58 4.35
C LEU A 22 -8.05 -3.29 4.51
N ALA A 23 -8.62 -2.28 5.17
CA ALA A 23 -7.98 -1.00 5.50
C ALA A 23 -6.80 -1.14 6.46
N GLN A 24 -6.80 -2.20 7.29
CA GLN A 24 -5.77 -2.46 8.30
C GLN A 24 -4.68 -3.44 7.82
N GLY A 25 -4.64 -3.71 6.50
CA GLY A 25 -3.84 -4.78 5.95
C GLY A 25 -4.23 -6.14 6.54
N THR A 26 -3.93 -7.23 5.86
CA THR A 26 -3.97 -8.51 6.59
C THR A 26 -2.73 -8.55 7.49
N LYS A 27 -2.90 -8.33 8.81
CA LYS A 27 -1.83 -8.60 9.78
C LYS A 27 -1.48 -10.08 9.69
N VAL A 28 -0.31 -10.36 9.14
CA VAL A 28 0.13 -11.71 8.87
C VAL A 28 0.58 -12.37 10.18
N LYS A 29 -0.11 -13.45 10.59
CA LYS A 29 0.43 -14.38 11.59
C LYS A 29 1.63 -15.08 10.95
N THR A 30 2.83 -14.77 11.44
CA THR A 30 4.14 -15.40 11.13
C THR A 30 4.13 -16.32 9.90
N LYS A 31 4.29 -15.73 8.71
CA LYS A 31 4.72 -16.48 7.52
C LYS A 31 6.21 -16.80 7.63
N GLU A 32 6.68 -17.76 6.83
CA GLU A 32 8.10 -18.11 6.78
C GLU A 32 8.97 -16.84 6.59
N PRO A 33 10.06 -16.70 7.36
CA PRO A 33 10.94 -15.56 7.26
C PRO A 33 11.56 -15.47 5.86
N ILE A 34 11.57 -14.26 5.29
CA ILE A 34 12.26 -14.00 4.03
C ILE A 34 13.73 -13.76 4.36
N PRO A 35 14.70 -14.48 3.76
CA PRO A 35 16.11 -14.24 4.02
C PRO A 35 16.51 -12.80 3.68
N TYR A 36 17.34 -12.16 4.52
CA TYR A 36 17.83 -10.79 4.28
C TYR A 36 18.75 -10.68 3.05
N GLN A 37 19.13 -11.81 2.42
CA GLN A 37 19.94 -11.83 1.20
C GLN A 37 19.19 -11.37 -0.07
N GLU A 38 17.90 -11.03 0.01
CA GLU A 38 17.18 -10.39 -1.09
C GLU A 38 17.76 -8.99 -1.41
N GLY A 39 17.86 -8.66 -2.69
CA GLY A 39 18.49 -7.41 -3.13
C GLY A 39 17.66 -6.18 -2.76
N MET A 40 18.21 -5.27 -1.94
CA MET A 40 17.56 -4.01 -1.60
C MET A 40 17.94 -2.90 -2.59
N VAL A 41 16.99 -2.02 -2.90
CA VAL A 41 17.25 -0.76 -3.62
C VAL A 41 16.84 0.41 -2.75
N GLY A 42 17.82 1.22 -2.37
CA GLY A 42 17.60 2.46 -1.64
C GLY A 42 16.84 3.49 -2.46
N ILE A 43 15.85 4.12 -1.83
CA ILE A 43 14.98 5.14 -2.40
C ILE A 43 15.24 6.48 -1.70
N PRO A 44 15.21 7.63 -2.41
CA PRO A 44 15.37 8.93 -1.77
C PRO A 44 14.24 9.26 -0.77
N GLY A 45 14.61 9.81 0.39
CA GLY A 45 13.69 10.29 1.42
C GLY A 45 13.21 11.73 1.17
N ASP A 46 12.39 11.95 0.15
CA ASP A 46 11.85 13.28 -0.23
C ASP A 46 10.32 13.41 -0.03
N GLY A 47 9.76 12.58 0.85
CA GLY A 47 8.31 12.44 1.05
C GLY A 47 7.59 11.60 0.00
N ARG A 48 8.29 11.08 -1.01
CA ARG A 48 7.74 10.16 -2.01
C ARG A 48 8.19 8.72 -1.84
N CYS A 49 9.02 8.41 -0.84
CA CYS A 49 9.67 7.11 -0.70
C CYS A 49 8.71 5.94 -0.88
N MET A 50 7.58 5.92 -0.16
CA MET A 50 6.55 4.88 -0.31
C MET A 50 6.05 4.74 -1.76
N PHE A 51 5.63 5.82 -2.39
CA PHE A 51 5.12 5.79 -3.77
C PHE A 51 6.21 5.39 -4.78
N ARG A 52 7.45 5.87 -4.59
CA ARG A 52 8.62 5.49 -5.42
C ARG A 52 8.89 3.99 -5.31
N SER A 53 8.88 3.45 -4.10
CA SER A 53 9.09 2.02 -3.85
C SER A 53 8.02 1.16 -4.53
N VAL A 54 6.76 1.60 -4.45
CA VAL A 54 5.64 0.91 -5.09
C VAL A 54 5.76 0.93 -6.62
N VAL A 55 5.98 2.09 -7.24
CA VAL A 55 6.08 2.17 -8.71
C VAL A 55 7.32 1.46 -9.25
N TYR A 56 8.44 1.50 -8.51
CA TYR A 56 9.64 0.75 -8.85
C TYR A 56 9.36 -0.76 -8.84
N GLY A 57 8.75 -1.28 -7.77
CA GLY A 57 8.38 -2.69 -7.70
C GLY A 57 7.34 -3.09 -8.75
N ALA A 58 6.41 -2.19 -9.09
CA ALA A 58 5.46 -2.42 -10.18
C ALA A 58 6.13 -2.54 -11.56
N CYS A 59 7.17 -1.74 -11.83
CA CYS A 59 8.00 -1.87 -13.04
C CYS A 59 8.71 -3.22 -13.07
N LEU A 60 9.39 -3.61 -11.98
CA LEU A 60 10.07 -4.91 -11.90
C LEU A 60 9.11 -6.07 -12.16
N ARG A 61 7.92 -6.03 -11.55
CA ARG A 61 6.88 -7.06 -11.74
C ARG A 61 6.43 -7.19 -13.19
N LYS A 62 6.36 -6.08 -13.93
CA LYS A 62 5.99 -6.07 -15.35
C LYS A 62 7.12 -6.54 -16.28
N GLY A 63 8.33 -6.73 -15.76
CA GLY A 63 9.52 -6.98 -16.56
C GLY A 63 10.12 -5.73 -17.19
N ASP A 64 9.68 -4.55 -16.76
CA ASP A 64 10.24 -3.27 -17.22
C ASP A 64 11.63 -3.04 -16.59
N PRO A 65 12.53 -2.31 -17.27
CA PRO A 65 13.79 -1.91 -16.67
C PRO A 65 13.56 -1.02 -15.44
N PRO A 66 14.47 -1.04 -14.44
CA PRO A 66 14.43 -0.14 -13.30
C PRO A 66 14.27 1.33 -13.71
N PRO A 67 13.26 2.05 -13.21
CA PRO A 67 13.03 3.44 -13.59
C PRO A 67 14.16 4.35 -13.06
N SER A 68 14.56 5.34 -13.87
CA SER A 68 15.49 6.39 -13.44
C SER A 68 14.91 7.22 -12.29
N LEU A 69 15.74 7.96 -11.55
CA LEU A 69 15.28 8.80 -10.43
C LEU A 69 14.21 9.82 -10.84
N THR A 70 14.37 10.43 -12.03
CA THR A 70 13.39 11.34 -12.62
C THR A 70 12.09 10.60 -12.92
N ARG A 71 12.18 9.42 -13.54
CA ARG A 71 10.98 8.64 -13.88
C ARG A 71 10.25 8.13 -12.64
N GLN A 72 10.99 7.72 -11.61
CA GLN A 72 10.42 7.37 -10.30
C GLN A 72 9.63 8.52 -9.70
N LYS A 73 10.12 9.77 -9.84
CA LYS A 73 9.43 10.96 -9.32
C LYS A 73 8.09 11.16 -10.01
N GLU A 74 8.10 11.15 -11.34
CA GLU A 74 6.91 11.32 -12.17
C GLU A 74 5.87 10.23 -11.88
N LEU A 75 6.29 8.97 -11.88
CA LEU A 75 5.41 7.83 -11.61
C LEU A 75 4.86 7.86 -10.18
N ALA A 76 5.66 8.28 -9.19
CA ALA A 76 5.21 8.41 -7.81
C ALA A 76 4.15 9.51 -7.66
N ASP A 77 4.34 10.66 -8.31
CA ASP A 77 3.36 11.76 -8.30
C ASP A 77 2.08 11.39 -9.05
N GLU A 78 2.19 10.65 -10.16
CA GLU A 78 1.05 10.11 -10.90
C GLU A 78 0.26 9.09 -10.07
N LEU A 79 0.95 8.13 -9.45
CA LEU A 79 0.32 7.14 -8.57
C LEU A 79 -0.38 7.82 -7.39
N ARG A 80 0.26 8.82 -6.77
CA ARG A 80 -0.33 9.61 -5.68
C ARG A 80 -1.63 10.29 -6.10
N ALA A 81 -1.66 10.92 -7.28
CA ALA A 81 -2.88 11.52 -7.78
C ALA A 81 -4.01 10.49 -7.95
N LYS A 82 -3.69 9.34 -8.54
CA LYS A 82 -4.64 8.23 -8.73
C LYS A 82 -5.11 7.60 -7.42
N VAL A 83 -4.24 7.50 -6.41
CA VAL A 83 -4.59 7.03 -5.07
C VAL A 83 -5.61 7.95 -4.41
N VAL A 84 -5.45 9.27 -4.54
CA VAL A 84 -6.44 10.22 -4.05
C VAL A 84 -7.77 10.10 -4.80
N ASP A 85 -7.73 9.90 -6.11
CA ASP A 85 -8.94 9.66 -6.90
C ASP A 85 -9.65 8.37 -6.47
N GLU A 86 -8.89 7.31 -6.16
CA GLU A 86 -9.43 6.03 -5.68
C GLU A 86 -10.03 6.16 -4.27
N PHE A 87 -9.43 6.98 -3.38
CA PHE A 87 -10.06 7.33 -2.10
C PHE A 87 -11.42 8.01 -2.29
N ILE A 88 -11.50 8.99 -3.18
CA ILE A 88 -12.75 9.73 -3.44
C ILE A 88 -13.82 8.78 -3.99
N LYS A 89 -13.44 7.92 -4.95
CA LYS A 89 -14.31 6.89 -5.53
C LYS A 89 -14.82 5.91 -4.46
N ARG A 90 -14.01 5.59 -3.46
CA ARG A 90 -14.31 4.64 -2.38
C ARG A 90 -14.68 5.29 -1.05
N ARG A 91 -15.02 6.59 -1.03
CA ARG A 91 -15.21 7.38 0.19
C ARG A 91 -16.06 6.69 1.25
N VAL A 92 -17.18 6.08 0.86
CA VAL A 92 -18.11 5.39 1.77
C VAL A 92 -17.40 4.29 2.58
N ASP A 93 -16.42 3.64 1.97
CA ASP A 93 -15.67 2.53 2.54
C ASP A 93 -14.36 2.97 3.20
N THR A 94 -13.84 4.16 2.87
CA THR A 94 -12.51 4.60 3.30
C THR A 94 -12.49 5.74 4.31
N GLU A 95 -13.50 6.61 4.31
CA GLU A 95 -13.49 7.84 5.12
C GLU A 95 -13.32 7.58 6.62
N TRP A 96 -13.91 6.51 7.14
CA TRP A 96 -13.93 6.24 8.57
C TRP A 96 -12.57 5.80 9.15
N PHE A 97 -11.58 5.43 8.34
CA PHE A 97 -10.24 5.03 8.81
C PHE A 97 -9.14 6.04 8.49
N LEU A 98 -9.45 7.12 7.77
CA LEU A 98 -8.52 8.20 7.54
C LEU A 98 -8.50 9.12 8.77
N GLU A 99 -7.31 9.59 9.13
CA GLU A 99 -7.15 10.52 10.24
C GLU A 99 -7.57 11.93 9.83
N GLY A 100 -8.53 12.51 10.55
CA GLY A 100 -9.01 13.87 10.34
C GLY A 100 -10.18 13.98 9.33
N ASP A 101 -10.39 15.19 8.82
CA ASP A 101 -11.43 15.46 7.82
C ASP A 101 -11.02 14.90 6.44
N PHE A 102 -11.91 14.13 5.81
CA PHE A 102 -11.65 13.46 4.53
C PHE A 102 -11.25 14.41 3.40
N ASN A 103 -11.94 15.55 3.27
CA ASN A 103 -11.68 16.50 2.19
C ASN A 103 -10.32 17.18 2.41
N THR A 104 -9.99 17.50 3.66
CA THR A 104 -8.70 18.05 4.04
C THR A 104 -7.59 17.03 3.79
N TYR A 105 -7.79 15.79 4.20
CA TYR A 105 -6.86 14.69 3.99
C TYR A 105 -6.52 14.51 2.51
N THR A 106 -7.54 14.39 1.65
CA THR A 106 -7.35 14.20 0.21
C THR A 106 -6.64 15.37 -0.46
N VAL A 107 -6.93 16.62 -0.05
CA VAL A 107 -6.20 17.81 -0.53
C VAL A 107 -4.73 17.79 -0.10
N GLN A 108 -4.43 17.41 1.15
CA GLN A 108 -3.05 17.32 1.62
C GLN A 108 -2.30 16.18 0.93
N MET A 109 -2.91 15.00 0.79
CA MET A 109 -2.26 13.82 0.20
C MET A 109 -1.82 14.03 -1.25
N ARG A 110 -2.45 14.94 -2.00
CA ARG A 110 -1.97 15.32 -3.34
C ARG A 110 -0.63 16.05 -3.34
N LYS A 111 -0.21 16.66 -2.23
CA LYS A 111 1.04 17.42 -2.14
C LYS A 111 2.22 16.48 -2.04
N ALA A 112 3.11 16.55 -3.03
CA ALA A 112 4.41 15.88 -3.17
C ALA A 112 5.19 15.49 -1.89
N GLN A 113 5.23 16.36 -0.88
CA GLN A 113 6.02 16.16 0.35
C GLN A 113 5.27 15.41 1.47
N VAL A 114 3.96 15.18 1.32
CA VAL A 114 3.18 14.43 2.31
C VAL A 114 3.55 12.95 2.22
N TRP A 115 3.81 12.35 3.37
CA TRP A 115 4.17 10.95 3.48
C TRP A 115 2.92 10.09 3.30
N GLY A 116 3.07 8.98 2.58
CA GLY A 116 2.03 7.95 2.52
C GLY A 116 2.27 6.88 3.59
N GLY A 117 1.24 6.08 3.84
CA GLY A 117 1.34 4.90 4.69
C GLY A 117 0.36 3.81 4.28
N GLU A 118 -0.16 3.11 5.27
CA GLU A 118 -1.09 1.99 5.11
C GLU A 118 -2.33 2.33 4.27
N PRO A 119 -3.05 3.45 4.50
CA PRO A 119 -4.15 3.86 3.64
C PRO A 119 -3.77 3.95 2.16
N GLU A 120 -2.65 4.60 1.86
CA GLU A 120 -2.17 4.79 0.48
C GLU A 120 -1.68 3.48 -0.14
N LEU A 121 -1.08 2.57 0.64
CA LEU A 121 -0.67 1.25 0.16
C LEU A 121 -1.88 0.41 -0.24
N LEU A 122 -2.95 0.43 0.54
CA LEU A 122 -4.20 -0.23 0.16
C LEU A 122 -4.74 0.34 -1.16
N MET A 123 -4.87 1.67 -1.25
CA MET A 123 -5.37 2.29 -2.48
C MET A 123 -4.44 2.04 -3.68
N SER A 124 -3.13 2.03 -3.46
CA SER A 124 -2.14 1.71 -4.50
C SER A 124 -2.36 0.31 -5.07
N SER A 125 -2.70 -0.66 -4.22
CA SER A 125 -3.02 -2.02 -4.67
C SER A 125 -4.25 -2.06 -5.60
N HIS A 126 -5.27 -1.25 -5.32
CA HIS A 126 -6.45 -1.11 -6.18
C HIS A 126 -6.14 -0.37 -7.49
N VAL A 127 -5.37 0.72 -7.43
CA VAL A 127 -4.98 1.51 -8.62
C VAL A 127 -4.15 0.67 -9.58
N LEU A 128 -3.20 -0.11 -9.06
CA LEU A 128 -2.30 -0.93 -9.86
C LEU A 128 -2.90 -2.30 -10.21
N GLN A 129 -3.95 -2.73 -9.49
CA GLN A 129 -4.48 -4.10 -9.52
C GLN A 129 -3.39 -5.14 -9.26
N MET A 130 -2.60 -4.91 -8.21
CA MET A 130 -1.44 -5.73 -7.86
C MET A 130 -1.37 -5.93 -6.35
N PRO A 131 -1.17 -7.17 -5.85
CA PRO A 131 -0.86 -7.37 -4.43
C PRO A 131 0.42 -6.64 -4.02
N ILE A 132 0.41 -6.07 -2.83
CA ILE A 132 1.55 -5.42 -2.19
C ILE A 132 1.86 -6.12 -0.87
N THR A 133 3.13 -6.43 -0.64
CA THR A 133 3.64 -7.02 0.60
C THR A 133 4.61 -6.03 1.23
N VAL A 134 4.35 -5.66 2.48
CA VAL A 134 5.24 -4.83 3.28
C VAL A 134 6.03 -5.74 4.21
N VAL A 135 7.35 -5.63 4.13
CA VAL A 135 8.25 -6.34 5.02
C VAL A 135 9.00 -5.35 5.92
N MET A 136 9.56 -5.87 7.00
CA MET A 136 10.43 -5.13 7.90
C MET A 136 11.56 -6.07 8.33
N GLN A 137 12.73 -5.53 8.64
CA GLN A 137 13.78 -6.31 9.29
C GLN A 137 13.28 -6.81 10.66
N ASP A 138 13.49 -8.10 10.94
CA ASP A 138 13.30 -8.63 12.27
C ASP A 138 14.51 -8.25 13.12
N THR A 139 14.31 -7.57 14.25
CA THR A 139 15.41 -7.15 15.13
C THR A 139 16.06 -8.33 15.87
N ASN A 140 15.39 -9.48 15.90
CA ASN A 140 15.85 -10.67 16.62
C ASN A 140 16.50 -11.72 15.70
N SER A 141 16.48 -11.52 14.38
CA SER A 141 17.04 -12.46 13.42
C SER A 141 17.58 -11.73 12.19
N ASN A 142 18.44 -12.38 11.40
CA ASN A 142 18.91 -11.81 10.13
C ASN A 142 17.90 -12.03 9.00
N ASN A 143 16.60 -11.91 9.29
CA ASN A 143 15.51 -12.18 8.38
C ASN A 143 14.58 -10.97 8.25
N LEU A 144 13.77 -11.00 7.21
CA LEU A 144 12.69 -10.06 6.97
C LEU A 144 11.36 -10.72 7.37
N LYS A 145 10.52 -9.97 8.10
CA LYS A 145 9.16 -10.35 8.48
C LYS A 145 8.15 -9.62 7.61
N ILE A 146 7.12 -10.32 7.14
CA ILE A 146 5.96 -9.68 6.51
C ILE A 146 5.12 -9.04 7.61
N ILE A 147 4.89 -7.72 7.52
CA ILE A 147 4.11 -6.97 8.51
C ILE A 147 2.70 -6.63 8.01
N ALA A 148 2.51 -6.54 6.69
CA ALA A 148 1.21 -6.27 6.08
C ALA A 148 1.14 -6.77 4.65
N GLU A 149 -0.08 -7.11 4.21
CA GLU A 149 -0.40 -7.47 2.84
C GLU A 149 -1.69 -6.77 2.39
N TYR A 150 -1.67 -6.27 1.16
CA TYR A 150 -2.77 -5.56 0.52
C TYR A 150 -3.05 -6.15 -0.87
N GLY A 151 -4.27 -6.01 -1.36
CA GLY A 151 -4.65 -6.36 -2.74
C GLY A 151 -4.59 -7.87 -3.06
N GLN A 152 -4.82 -8.74 -2.07
CA GLN A 152 -4.76 -10.20 -2.25
C GLN A 152 -5.85 -10.71 -3.21
N GLU A 153 -6.90 -9.93 -3.43
CA GLU A 153 -7.91 -10.16 -4.46
C GLU A 153 -7.37 -10.06 -5.90
N TYR A 154 -6.21 -9.43 -6.10
CA TYR A 154 -5.54 -9.32 -7.40
C TYR A 154 -4.48 -10.41 -7.63
N GLY A 155 -4.48 -11.44 -6.78
CA GLY A 155 -3.55 -12.56 -6.84
C GLY A 155 -2.62 -12.63 -5.62
N LYS A 156 -1.92 -13.75 -5.50
CA LYS A 156 -0.96 -14.02 -4.41
C LYS A 156 0.48 -14.17 -4.89
N GLU A 157 0.66 -14.26 -6.21
CA GLU A 157 1.95 -14.48 -6.83
C GLU A 157 2.60 -13.15 -7.20
N ASN A 158 3.93 -13.13 -7.10
CA ASN A 158 4.78 -12.00 -7.47
C ASN A 158 4.25 -10.63 -6.96
N PRO A 159 4.04 -10.44 -5.64
CA PRO A 159 3.60 -9.17 -5.10
C PRO A 159 4.68 -8.08 -5.26
N ILE A 160 4.25 -6.83 -5.32
CA ILE A 160 5.16 -5.70 -5.14
C ILE A 160 5.65 -5.75 -3.69
N ARG A 161 6.97 -5.88 -3.49
CA ARG A 161 7.56 -5.95 -2.14
C ARG A 161 8.24 -4.64 -1.80
N VAL A 162 7.82 -4.04 -0.69
CA VAL A 162 8.45 -2.85 -0.11
C VAL A 162 8.95 -3.18 1.29
N ILE A 163 10.09 -2.63 1.66
CA ILE A 163 10.65 -2.77 3.01
C ILE A 163 10.48 -1.46 3.77
N TYR A 164 9.92 -1.56 4.98
CA TYR A 164 9.70 -0.46 5.89
C TYR A 164 10.79 -0.47 6.98
N ASP A 165 11.37 0.70 7.26
CA ASP A 165 12.47 0.84 8.23
C ASP A 165 12.02 0.99 9.69
N GLY A 166 10.72 1.21 9.93
CA GLY A 166 10.18 1.48 11.27
C GLY A 166 10.07 2.97 11.64
N PHE A 167 10.61 3.87 10.82
CA PHE A 167 10.71 5.31 11.10
C PHE A 167 10.04 6.20 10.03
N GLY A 168 9.38 5.60 9.04
CA GLY A 168 8.64 6.34 8.01
C GLY A 168 9.21 6.22 6.61
N HIS A 169 10.30 5.46 6.42
CA HIS A 169 10.93 5.28 5.12
C HIS A 169 10.61 3.92 4.52
N TYR A 170 10.54 3.90 3.19
CA TYR A 170 10.29 2.70 2.41
C TYR A 170 11.33 2.57 1.31
N ASP A 171 11.88 1.36 1.17
CA ASP A 171 12.75 0.96 0.06
C ASP A 171 12.11 -0.19 -0.72
N VAL A 172 12.76 -0.60 -1.80
CA VAL A 172 12.31 -1.73 -2.63
C VAL A 172 13.04 -3.00 -2.20
N LEU A 173 12.28 -4.07 -2.06
CA LEU A 173 12.82 -5.41 -1.91
C LEU A 173 12.70 -6.15 -3.25
N LYS A 174 13.83 -6.51 -3.87
CA LYS A 174 13.84 -7.29 -5.11
C LYS A 174 13.61 -8.77 -4.81
N CYS A 175 12.68 -9.38 -5.52
CA CYS A 175 12.66 -10.84 -5.63
C CYS A 175 13.93 -11.30 -6.36
N SER A 176 14.62 -12.29 -5.79
CA SER A 176 15.54 -13.13 -6.55
C SER A 176 14.73 -13.90 -7.60
N THR A 177 15.03 -13.67 -8.88
CA THR A 177 14.53 -14.48 -10.00
C THR A 177 15.05 -15.90 -9.93
#